data_AF-A0A1Z4BKV1-F1
#
_entry.id   AF-A0A1Z4BKV1-F1
#
_cell.length_a   1.000
_cell.length_b   1.000
_cell.length_c   1.000
_cell.angle_alpha   90.00
_cell.angle_beta   90.00
_cell.angle_gamma   90.00
#
_symmetry.space_group_name_H-M   'P 1'
#
loop_
_entity.id
_entity.type
_entity.pdbx_description
1 polymer ?
#
loop_
_entity_poly.entity_id
_entity_poly.type
_entity_poly.pdbx_seq_one_letter_code
_entity_poly.pdbx_strand_id
1 'polypeptide(L)'
;MRYYSLLLISLGLLSCQKDSPTPEPLPPHEITLVYMVADNDLAPYALKDLNEIERGFVPNGRDKLLVYIDSNTSIALPSHPVLLEIVHDTTEIIASKIIASYPEQNSTDKTVMSNVLRDALSYYKGDNRYKGLVLWSHGNAWLPEGYHIETENKSGVVVKSFGKDMSPREGAMELPDLAEVLSPYRFDYILFDACFMGSVEVLYELRHSARYFIASPAEILADGFPYHHLLPYLIGKLQLEKATEAYYNYYNALEGARQSATVTLVDSEQLEALASFCKQLNTSELSLAHLQQYSRNNEKYLFDLKQVLSESKASVAIEPIWLQLCKVERHTPRFANIALTHCNGLSVYLFGKNETLNNYYKQLSWYRTTRFHFSYK
;
A
#
# COMPACT_ATOMS: atom_id res chain seq x y z
N MET A 1 76.91 15.35 63.78
CA MET A 1 76.43 16.16 62.64
C MET A 1 75.36 15.35 61.93
N ARG A 2 74.09 15.72 62.11
CA ARG A 2 72.92 14.88 61.81
C ARG A 2 72.36 15.20 60.42
N TYR A 3 72.03 14.14 59.70
CA TYR A 3 71.48 14.08 58.34
C TYR A 3 70.06 14.64 58.27
N TYR A 4 69.74 15.29 57.15
CA TYR A 4 68.40 15.75 56.79
C TYR A 4 67.59 14.59 56.18
N SER A 5 66.38 14.34 56.69
CA SER A 5 65.39 13.48 56.04
C SER A 5 64.37 14.35 55.31
N LEU A 6 64.30 14.20 53.99
CA LEU A 6 63.23 14.76 53.15
C LEU A 6 61.91 14.03 53.44
N LEU A 7 60.85 14.78 53.70
CA LEU A 7 59.48 14.27 53.73
C LEU A 7 58.79 14.68 52.42
N LEU A 8 58.53 13.71 51.55
CA LEU A 8 57.73 13.87 50.34
C LEU A 8 56.25 13.76 50.72
N ILE A 9 55.51 14.87 50.59
CA ILE A 9 54.05 14.90 50.68
C ILE A 9 53.51 14.84 49.26
N SER A 10 52.96 13.69 48.86
CA SER A 10 52.24 13.51 47.60
C SER A 10 50.85 14.14 47.69
N LEU A 11 50.65 15.29 47.04
CA LEU A 11 49.30 15.81 46.76
C LEU A 11 48.68 14.99 45.62
N GLY A 12 47.65 14.20 45.94
CA GLY A 12 46.78 13.58 44.94
C GLY A 12 45.89 14.62 44.29
N LEU A 13 46.03 14.82 42.98
CA LEU A 13 45.08 15.58 42.17
C LEU A 13 43.86 14.68 41.87
N LEU A 14 42.77 14.90 42.59
CA LEU A 14 41.45 14.38 42.22
C LEU A 14 40.92 15.24 41.05
N SER A 15 41.07 14.73 39.84
CA SER A 15 40.39 15.26 38.65
C SER A 15 38.92 14.84 38.70
N CYS A 16 38.03 15.77 39.05
CA CYS A 16 36.61 15.62 38.82
C CYS A 16 36.33 15.75 37.32
N GLN A 17 36.29 14.64 36.58
CA GLN A 17 35.60 14.58 35.31
C GLN A 17 34.09 14.75 35.59
N LYS A 18 33.54 15.90 35.22
CA LYS A 18 32.10 16.04 35.03
C LYS A 18 31.76 15.24 33.78
N ASP A 19 31.26 14.02 33.97
CA ASP A 19 30.51 13.30 32.93
C ASP A 19 29.33 14.18 32.53
N SER A 20 29.50 14.87 31.41
CA SER A 20 28.41 15.58 30.76
C SER A 20 27.55 14.48 30.13
N PRO A 21 26.27 14.33 30.49
CA PRO A 21 25.44 13.29 29.90
C PRO A 21 25.47 13.48 28.39
N THR A 22 25.94 12.47 27.67
CA THR A 22 25.81 12.41 26.21
C THR A 22 24.34 12.64 25.89
N PRO A 23 23.99 13.61 25.03
CA PRO A 23 22.60 13.83 24.65
C PRO A 23 22.03 12.51 24.12
N GLU A 24 20.90 12.06 24.66
CA GLU A 24 20.19 10.93 24.08
C GLU A 24 19.88 11.26 22.62
N PRO A 25 20.07 10.31 21.68
CA PRO A 25 19.71 10.52 20.29
C PRO A 25 18.24 10.95 20.23
N LEU A 26 17.96 11.98 19.43
CA LEU A 26 16.58 12.36 19.16
C LEU A 26 15.83 11.15 18.57
N PRO A 27 14.57 10.92 18.96
CA PRO A 27 13.80 9.84 18.38
C PRO A 27 13.70 10.01 16.86
N PRO A 28 13.72 8.92 16.08
CA PRO A 28 13.65 9.02 14.63
C PRO A 28 12.32 9.62 14.18
N HIS A 29 12.36 10.36 13.07
CA HIS A 29 11.16 10.77 12.37
C HIS A 29 10.43 9.54 11.83
N GLU A 30 9.11 9.50 11.97
CA GLU A 30 8.28 8.44 11.38
C GLU A 30 7.61 9.00 10.13
N ILE A 31 8.09 8.59 8.96
CA ILE A 31 7.68 9.15 7.68
C ILE A 31 6.57 8.29 7.07
N THR A 32 5.45 8.92 6.78
CA THR A 32 4.42 8.40 5.89
C THR A 32 4.43 9.22 4.60
N LEU A 33 4.52 8.55 3.46
CA LEU A 33 4.39 9.18 2.14
C LEU A 33 3.07 8.75 1.49
N VAL A 34 2.30 9.71 0.99
CA VAL A 34 1.23 9.45 0.02
C VAL A 34 1.76 9.79 -1.37
N TYR A 35 1.77 8.81 -2.25
CA TYR A 35 2.23 8.93 -3.64
C TYR A 35 1.01 8.93 -4.55
N MET A 36 0.58 10.12 -4.96
CA MET A 36 -0.61 10.34 -5.79
C MET A 36 -0.22 10.47 -7.25
N VAL A 37 -0.50 9.42 -8.03
CA VAL A 37 -0.44 9.47 -9.49
C VAL A 37 -1.82 9.90 -9.99
N ALA A 38 -1.99 11.19 -10.21
CA ALA A 38 -3.27 11.82 -10.49
C ALA A 38 -3.29 12.63 -11.79
N ASP A 39 -2.28 12.54 -12.66
CA ASP A 39 -2.38 12.99 -14.05
C ASP A 39 -3.19 11.96 -14.86
N ASN A 40 -4.49 11.90 -14.57
CA ASN A 40 -5.50 11.06 -15.19
C ASN A 40 -6.91 11.59 -14.83
N ASP A 41 -7.95 10.79 -15.05
CA ASP A 41 -9.35 11.14 -14.76
C ASP A 41 -9.72 11.15 -13.26
N LEU A 42 -8.82 10.72 -12.37
CA LEU A 42 -9.00 10.80 -10.92
C LEU A 42 -8.50 12.13 -10.32
N ALA A 43 -7.87 13.00 -11.12
CA ALA A 43 -7.29 14.28 -10.65
C ALA A 43 -8.19 15.12 -9.71
N PRO A 44 -9.51 15.26 -9.93
CA PRO A 44 -10.38 16.00 -9.01
C PRO A 44 -10.48 15.36 -7.61
N TYR A 45 -10.38 14.04 -7.52
CA TYR A 45 -10.46 13.30 -6.26
C TYR A 45 -9.15 13.42 -5.45
N ALA A 46 -7.99 13.47 -6.12
CA ALA A 46 -6.71 13.68 -5.45
C ALA A 46 -6.67 14.98 -4.62
N LEU A 47 -7.27 16.06 -5.12
CA LEU A 47 -7.35 17.33 -4.38
C LEU A 47 -8.34 17.28 -3.21
N LYS A 48 -9.43 16.52 -3.35
CA LYS A 48 -10.36 16.27 -2.25
C LYS A 48 -9.66 15.47 -1.15
N ASP A 49 -8.94 14.42 -1.52
CA ASP A 49 -8.20 13.58 -0.59
C ASP A 49 -7.05 14.34 0.07
N LEU A 50 -6.38 15.24 -0.64
CA LEU A 50 -5.38 16.13 -0.04
C LEU A 50 -5.99 17.02 1.06
N ASN A 51 -7.18 17.60 0.84
CA ASN A 51 -7.90 18.34 1.88
C ASN A 51 -8.32 17.42 3.05
N GLU A 52 -8.74 16.19 2.78
CA GLU A 52 -9.06 15.22 3.85
C GLU A 52 -7.81 14.82 4.65
N ILE A 53 -6.65 14.71 3.99
CA ILE A 53 -5.36 14.45 4.62
C ILE A 53 -4.97 15.61 5.54
N GLU A 54 -5.08 16.86 5.08
CA GLU A 54 -4.82 18.06 5.90
C GLU A 54 -5.74 18.09 7.14
N ARG A 55 -7.02 17.76 6.99
CA ARG A 55 -7.99 17.67 8.10
C ARG A 55 -7.63 16.59 9.10
N GLY A 56 -7.25 15.41 8.62
CA GLY A 56 -6.98 14.24 9.46
C GLY A 56 -5.63 14.26 10.16
N PHE A 57 -4.67 15.03 9.65
CA PHE A 57 -3.32 15.03 10.20
C PHE A 57 -3.24 15.84 11.50
N VAL A 58 -2.75 15.20 12.57
CA VAL A 58 -2.52 15.84 13.87
C VAL A 58 -1.03 15.80 14.19
N PRO A 59 -0.31 16.94 14.09
CA PRO A 59 1.12 16.99 14.35
C PRO A 59 1.46 16.58 15.80
N ASN A 60 2.43 15.68 15.95
CA ASN A 60 2.95 15.28 17.27
C ASN A 60 4.47 15.46 17.41
N GLY A 61 5.09 16.16 16.45
CA GLY A 61 6.53 16.40 16.38
C GLY A 61 7.37 15.25 15.78
N ARG A 62 6.91 14.00 15.88
CA ARG A 62 7.62 12.81 15.41
C ARG A 62 7.15 12.32 14.05
N ASP A 63 5.83 12.21 13.87
CA ASP A 63 5.22 11.80 12.61
C ASP A 63 5.35 12.89 11.56
N LYS A 64 5.80 12.50 10.37
CA LYS A 64 5.97 13.34 9.19
C LYS A 64 5.13 12.78 8.06
N LEU A 65 4.11 13.52 7.64
CA LEU A 65 3.26 13.16 6.53
C LEU A 65 3.65 13.99 5.31
N LEU A 66 4.10 13.30 4.27
CA LEU A 66 4.46 13.90 2.99
C LEU A 66 3.48 13.44 1.92
N VAL A 67 3.20 14.30 0.94
CA VAL A 67 2.40 13.94 -0.24
C VAL A 67 3.17 14.34 -1.49
N TYR A 68 3.55 13.33 -2.28
CA TYR A 68 3.91 13.56 -3.67
C TYR A 68 2.63 13.55 -4.49
N ILE A 69 2.39 14.61 -5.27
CA ILE A 69 1.22 14.72 -6.13
C ILE A 69 1.62 15.21 -7.50
N ASP A 70 1.16 14.46 -8.50
CA ASP A 70 1.21 14.79 -9.91
C ASP A 70 -0.23 14.83 -10.43
N SER A 71 -0.70 15.99 -10.88
CA SER A 71 -2.11 16.22 -11.22
C SER A 71 -2.26 17.23 -12.35
N ASN A 72 -3.08 16.87 -13.35
CA ASN A 72 -3.28 17.66 -14.58
C ASN A 72 -4.36 18.75 -14.51
N THR A 73 -5.14 18.82 -13.44
CA THR A 73 -6.32 19.71 -13.37
C THR A 73 -6.31 20.63 -12.14
N SER A 74 -5.20 20.70 -11.41
CA SER A 74 -5.18 21.51 -10.20
C SER A 74 -5.11 23.00 -10.49
N ILE A 75 -6.08 23.74 -9.93
CA ILE A 75 -6.04 25.20 -9.80
C ILE A 75 -5.39 25.65 -8.48
N ALA A 76 -5.20 24.72 -7.54
CA ALA A 76 -4.69 25.00 -6.20
C ALA A 76 -3.19 24.67 -6.06
N LEU A 77 -2.64 23.87 -6.96
CA LEU A 77 -1.24 23.46 -7.01
C LEU A 77 -0.60 23.88 -8.34
N PRO A 78 0.74 23.93 -8.42
CA PRO A 78 1.44 24.11 -9.69
C PRO A 78 1.06 23.05 -10.72
N SER A 79 1.17 23.39 -12.00
CA SER A 79 0.91 22.49 -13.13
C SER A 79 2.02 21.46 -13.37
N HIS A 80 2.87 21.21 -12.37
CA HIS A 80 3.97 20.26 -12.41
C HIS A 80 3.99 19.51 -11.08
N PRO A 81 4.60 18.32 -11.00
CA PRO A 81 4.56 17.53 -9.78
C PRO A 81 5.28 18.24 -8.63
N VAL A 82 4.79 18.02 -7.41
CA VAL A 82 5.34 18.60 -6.18
C VAL A 82 5.36 17.59 -5.04
N LEU A 83 6.28 17.79 -4.12
CA LEU A 83 6.29 17.14 -2.81
C LEU A 83 5.85 18.15 -1.75
N LEU A 84 4.84 17.78 -0.99
CA LEU A 84 4.23 18.59 0.06
C LEU A 84 4.60 18.06 1.45
N GLU A 85 4.93 18.95 2.38
CA GLU A 85 4.85 18.68 3.82
C GLU A 85 3.45 19.06 4.32
N ILE A 86 2.72 18.07 4.85
CA ILE A 86 1.34 18.27 5.26
C ILE A 86 1.26 19.16 6.49
N VAL A 87 0.40 20.18 6.40
CA VAL A 87 0.02 21.07 7.49
C VAL A 87 -1.43 20.80 7.83
N HIS A 88 -1.75 20.74 9.12
CA HIS A 88 -3.13 20.61 9.54
C HIS A 88 -3.95 21.83 9.10
N ASP A 89 -4.99 21.60 8.32
CA ASP A 89 -5.96 22.61 7.91
C ASP A 89 -7.36 21.99 7.81
N THR A 90 -8.38 22.79 8.12
CA THR A 90 -9.78 22.34 8.07
C THR A 90 -10.63 23.08 7.06
N THR A 91 -10.03 23.95 6.24
CA THR A 91 -10.71 24.69 5.19
C THR A 91 -10.66 23.88 3.87
N GLU A 92 -11.01 24.49 2.74
CA GLU A 92 -10.92 23.88 1.41
C GLU A 92 -9.71 24.40 0.60
N ILE A 93 -8.82 25.16 1.25
CA ILE A 93 -7.57 25.61 0.62
C ILE A 93 -6.48 24.59 0.91
N ILE A 94 -5.59 24.35 -0.05
CA ILE A 94 -4.40 23.52 0.20
C ILE A 94 -3.39 24.37 0.99
N ALA A 95 -3.27 24.11 2.29
CA ALA A 95 -2.38 24.85 3.19
C ALA A 95 -0.97 24.25 3.30
N SER A 96 -0.79 23.01 2.83
CA SER A 96 0.47 22.28 2.88
C SER A 96 1.60 22.97 2.15
N LYS A 97 2.83 22.78 2.64
CA LYS A 97 4.02 23.47 2.12
C LYS A 97 4.64 22.67 1.00
N ILE A 98 4.86 23.31 -0.15
CA ILE A 98 5.72 22.73 -1.20
C ILE A 98 7.17 22.73 -0.70
N ILE A 99 7.73 21.53 -0.53
CA ILE A 99 9.11 21.31 -0.08
C ILE A 99 10.04 20.87 -1.21
N ALA A 100 9.48 20.37 -2.31
CA ALA A 100 10.19 20.18 -3.58
C ALA A 100 9.23 20.33 -4.76
N SER A 101 9.79 20.76 -5.89
CA SER A 101 9.10 20.86 -7.18
C SER A 101 9.87 20.05 -8.20
N TYR A 102 9.16 19.31 -9.04
CA TYR A 102 9.74 18.49 -10.09
C TYR A 102 9.37 19.07 -11.46
N PRO A 103 10.23 18.92 -12.48
CA PRO A 103 9.78 19.12 -13.85
C PRO A 103 8.69 18.11 -14.20
N GLU A 104 7.95 18.39 -15.26
CA GLU A 104 7.01 17.44 -15.85
C GLU A 104 7.67 16.07 -16.06
N GLN A 105 7.07 15.02 -15.49
CA GLN A 105 7.65 13.68 -15.44
C GLN A 105 6.54 12.65 -15.29
N ASN A 106 6.73 11.47 -15.86
CA ASN A 106 5.75 10.40 -15.70
C ASN A 106 5.95 9.72 -14.34
N SER A 107 4.97 9.87 -13.45
CA SER A 107 4.97 9.36 -12.09
C SER A 107 4.84 7.84 -11.99
N THR A 108 4.57 7.14 -13.10
CA THR A 108 4.60 5.67 -13.20
C THR A 108 5.89 5.12 -13.78
N ASP A 109 6.85 5.98 -14.17
CA ASP A 109 8.19 5.52 -14.52
C ASP A 109 8.96 5.08 -13.25
N LYS A 110 9.62 3.93 -13.34
CA LYS A 110 10.32 3.35 -12.19
C LYS A 110 11.49 4.19 -11.68
N THR A 111 12.18 4.90 -12.58
CA THR A 111 13.29 5.78 -12.21
C THR A 111 12.76 7.03 -11.52
N VAL A 112 11.68 7.61 -12.04
CA VAL A 112 10.98 8.75 -11.43
C VAL A 112 10.51 8.39 -10.02
N MET A 113 9.75 7.30 -9.86
CA MET A 113 9.25 6.87 -8.56
C MET A 113 10.39 6.56 -7.58
N SER A 114 11.47 5.91 -8.04
CA SER A 114 12.66 5.66 -7.19
C SER A 114 13.30 6.95 -6.68
N ASN A 115 13.42 7.97 -7.54
CA ASN A 115 13.97 9.26 -7.17
C ASN A 115 13.08 9.99 -6.17
N VAL A 116 11.77 10.06 -6.43
CA VAL A 116 10.81 10.71 -5.53
C VAL A 116 10.77 10.04 -4.16
N LEU A 117 10.77 8.69 -4.10
CA LEU A 117 10.83 7.96 -2.84
C LEU A 117 12.10 8.30 -2.05
N ARG A 118 13.26 8.32 -2.73
CA ARG A 118 14.51 8.69 -2.09
C ARG A 118 14.45 10.12 -1.55
N ASP A 119 13.98 11.07 -2.35
CA ASP A 119 13.93 12.48 -1.98
C ASP A 119 12.99 12.71 -0.79
N ALA A 120 11.80 12.09 -0.79
CA ALA A 120 10.82 12.20 0.28
C ALA A 120 11.31 11.54 1.59
N LEU A 121 11.81 10.30 1.50
CA LEU A 121 12.20 9.51 2.67
C LEU A 121 13.53 9.97 3.30
N SER A 122 14.31 10.80 2.60
CA SER A 122 15.55 11.42 3.09
C SER A 122 15.43 12.92 3.38
N TYR A 123 14.25 13.52 3.22
CA TYR A 123 14.05 14.97 3.35
C TYR A 123 14.44 15.50 4.74
N TYR A 124 14.03 14.80 5.80
CA TYR A 124 14.36 15.20 7.17
C TYR A 124 15.77 14.77 7.55
N LYS A 125 16.53 15.71 8.15
CA LYS A 125 17.86 15.43 8.69
C LYS A 125 17.74 14.62 9.99
N GLY A 126 18.50 13.53 10.07
CA GLY A 126 18.52 12.64 11.24
C GLY A 126 18.10 11.23 10.86
N ASP A 127 17.74 10.43 11.88
CA ASP A 127 17.26 9.07 11.67
C ASP A 127 15.80 9.10 11.21
N ASN A 128 15.52 8.42 10.10
CA ASN A 128 14.18 8.32 9.51
C ASN A 128 13.73 6.85 9.55
N ARG A 129 12.50 6.61 10.01
CA ARG A 129 11.80 5.33 9.91
C ARG A 129 10.69 5.42 8.87
N TYR A 130 10.62 4.42 8.00
CA TYR A 130 9.59 4.32 6.97
C TYR A 130 8.33 3.73 7.59
N LYS A 131 7.43 4.60 8.02
CA LYS A 131 6.20 4.19 8.69
C LYS A 131 5.18 3.69 7.67
N GLY A 132 4.84 4.53 6.71
CA GLY A 132 3.76 4.26 5.78
C GLY A 132 4.08 4.66 4.36
N LEU A 133 3.55 3.91 3.41
CA LEU A 133 3.44 4.32 2.02
C LEU A 133 2.00 4.11 1.56
N VAL A 134 1.38 5.16 1.06
CA VAL A 134 0.06 5.12 0.44
C VAL A 134 0.26 5.27 -1.07
N LEU A 135 -0.21 4.30 -1.83
CA LEU A 135 -0.15 4.29 -3.29
C LEU A 135 -1.55 4.59 -3.82
N TRP A 136 -1.72 5.81 -4.35
CA TRP A 136 -3.00 6.34 -4.77
C TRP A 136 -3.02 6.51 -6.28
N SER A 137 -3.93 5.79 -6.96
CA SER A 137 -4.23 5.93 -8.39
C SER A 137 -5.26 4.87 -8.83
N HIS A 138 -5.35 4.63 -10.14
CA HIS A 138 -5.89 3.40 -10.69
C HIS A 138 -5.07 2.15 -10.33
N GLY A 139 -5.71 0.99 -10.36
CA GLY A 139 -5.08 -0.31 -10.18
C GLY A 139 -5.74 -1.39 -11.03
N ASN A 140 -4.99 -2.45 -11.32
CA ASN A 140 -5.42 -3.56 -12.17
C ASN A 140 -4.85 -4.90 -11.68
N ALA A 141 -4.68 -5.02 -10.36
CA ALA A 141 -4.02 -6.15 -9.71
C ALA A 141 -2.62 -6.43 -10.31
N TRP A 142 -2.38 -7.66 -10.77
CA TRP A 142 -1.10 -8.10 -11.34
C TRP A 142 -1.08 -8.06 -12.87
N LEU A 143 -2.15 -7.58 -13.52
CA LEU A 143 -2.30 -7.69 -14.97
C LEU A 143 -1.25 -6.85 -15.73
N PRO A 144 -0.65 -7.43 -16.79
CA PRO A 144 0.27 -6.70 -17.65
C PRO A 144 -0.46 -5.80 -18.63
N GLU A 145 0.32 -5.00 -19.37
CA GLU A 145 -0.16 -4.24 -20.52
C GLU A 145 -1.03 -5.07 -21.48
N GLY A 146 -2.12 -4.46 -21.97
CA GLY A 146 -3.06 -5.08 -22.89
C GLY A 146 -4.16 -5.91 -22.22
N TYR A 147 -4.15 -6.05 -20.90
CA TYR A 147 -5.19 -6.68 -20.10
C TYR A 147 -5.80 -5.68 -19.14
N HIS A 148 -7.12 -5.71 -18.99
CA HIS A 148 -7.85 -4.76 -18.15
C HIS A 148 -9.05 -5.46 -17.51
N ILE A 149 -9.33 -5.12 -16.26
CA ILE A 149 -10.57 -5.47 -15.55
C ILE A 149 -11.55 -4.32 -15.74
N GLU A 150 -12.69 -4.58 -16.35
CA GLU A 150 -13.73 -3.58 -16.54
C GLU A 150 -14.26 -3.05 -15.19
N THR A 151 -14.31 -1.72 -15.07
CA THR A 151 -14.88 -1.00 -13.92
C THR A 151 -16.17 -0.29 -14.32
N GLU A 152 -16.90 0.28 -13.35
CA GLU A 152 -18.12 1.05 -13.66
C GLU A 152 -17.86 2.26 -14.57
N ASN A 153 -16.65 2.82 -14.47
CA ASN A 153 -16.19 3.87 -15.33
C ASN A 153 -15.81 3.28 -16.70
N LYS A 154 -16.74 3.43 -17.66
CA LYS A 154 -16.53 3.08 -19.08
C LYS A 154 -15.47 3.95 -19.78
N SER A 155 -14.67 4.73 -19.05
CA SER A 155 -13.64 5.60 -19.60
C SER A 155 -12.54 4.81 -20.32
N GLY A 156 -12.48 3.49 -20.15
CA GLY A 156 -11.55 2.62 -20.89
C GLY A 156 -10.09 2.93 -20.57
N VAL A 157 -9.83 3.41 -19.34
CA VAL A 157 -8.49 3.74 -18.86
C VAL A 157 -7.66 2.46 -18.87
N VAL A 158 -6.69 2.39 -19.77
CA VAL A 158 -5.77 1.25 -19.85
C VAL A 158 -4.73 1.41 -18.74
N VAL A 159 -4.75 0.49 -17.78
CA VAL A 159 -3.81 0.46 -16.66
C VAL A 159 -2.99 -0.82 -16.76
N LYS A 160 -1.70 -0.75 -16.41
CA LYS A 160 -0.91 -1.93 -16.02
C LYS A 160 -1.26 -2.28 -14.58
N SER A 161 -0.34 -2.84 -13.79
CA SER A 161 -0.63 -3.20 -12.39
C SER A 161 -1.10 -2.02 -11.53
N PHE A 162 -0.37 -0.90 -11.56
CA PHE A 162 -0.65 0.26 -10.70
C PHE A 162 -0.41 1.57 -11.45
N GLY A 163 -1.19 2.59 -11.13
CA GLY A 163 -0.93 3.94 -11.59
C GLY A 163 -1.36 4.17 -13.03
N LYS A 164 -1.88 5.35 -13.30
CA LYS A 164 -2.05 5.87 -14.65
C LYS A 164 -1.53 7.27 -14.73
N ASP A 165 -0.63 7.53 -15.65
CA ASP A 165 -0.14 8.88 -15.90
C ASP A 165 -0.23 9.18 -17.39
N MET A 166 -0.73 10.37 -17.75
CA MET A 166 -0.93 10.78 -19.13
C MET A 166 0.20 11.66 -19.67
N SER A 167 1.11 12.15 -18.83
CA SER A 167 2.11 13.16 -19.17
C SER A 167 3.52 12.80 -18.64
N PRO A 168 4.61 13.25 -19.31
CA PRO A 168 4.66 13.79 -20.68
C PRO A 168 4.27 12.75 -21.75
N ARG A 169 4.07 11.49 -21.36
CA ARG A 169 3.53 10.41 -22.20
C ARG A 169 2.69 9.51 -21.33
N GLU A 170 1.70 8.87 -21.93
CA GLU A 170 0.89 7.86 -21.29
C GLU A 170 1.76 6.70 -20.74
N GLY A 171 1.56 6.36 -19.47
CA GLY A 171 2.27 5.29 -18.77
C GLY A 171 1.46 4.68 -17.64
N ALA A 172 1.86 3.49 -17.24
CA ALA A 172 1.38 2.78 -16.06
C ALA A 172 2.51 1.88 -15.53
N MET A 173 2.46 1.55 -14.23
CA MET A 173 3.51 0.77 -13.57
C MET A 173 3.24 -0.73 -13.71
N GLU A 174 4.26 -1.48 -14.17
CA GLU A 174 4.26 -2.94 -14.13
C GLU A 174 4.55 -3.44 -12.71
N LEU A 175 3.96 -4.58 -12.32
CA LEU A 175 4.15 -5.12 -10.97
C LEU A 175 5.63 -5.44 -10.64
N PRO A 176 6.42 -6.06 -11.54
CA PRO A 176 7.85 -6.27 -11.29
C PRO A 176 8.66 -4.99 -11.14
N ASP A 177 8.32 -3.93 -11.89
CA ASP A 177 8.99 -2.64 -11.77
C ASP A 177 8.63 -1.97 -10.43
N LEU A 178 7.36 -2.03 -10.00
CA LEU A 178 6.96 -1.56 -8.66
C LEU A 178 7.71 -2.32 -7.56
N ALA A 179 7.85 -3.64 -7.69
CA ALA A 179 8.59 -4.46 -6.74
C ALA A 179 10.09 -4.09 -6.69
N GLU A 180 10.71 -3.83 -7.85
CA GLU A 180 12.10 -3.37 -7.95
C GLU A 180 12.27 -2.02 -7.23
N VAL A 181 11.41 -1.04 -7.51
CA VAL A 181 11.43 0.30 -6.91
C VAL A 181 11.29 0.24 -5.39
N LEU A 182 10.43 -0.64 -4.88
CA LEU A 182 10.16 -0.75 -3.44
C LEU A 182 11.15 -1.64 -2.69
N SER A 183 11.95 -2.46 -3.39
CA SER A 183 12.90 -3.41 -2.79
C SER A 183 13.93 -2.82 -1.79
N PRO A 184 14.36 -1.54 -1.90
CA PRO A 184 15.28 -0.94 -0.92
C PRO A 184 14.62 -0.58 0.42
N TYR A 185 13.28 -0.62 0.51
CA TYR A 185 12.51 -0.11 1.63
C TYR A 185 11.75 -1.24 2.32
N ARG A 186 11.49 -1.09 3.62
CA ARG A 186 10.51 -1.91 4.35
C ARG A 186 9.66 -0.99 5.22
N PHE A 187 8.43 -0.74 4.80
CA PHE A 187 7.46 0.09 5.52
C PHE A 187 6.78 -0.70 6.64
N ASP A 188 6.34 -0.02 7.71
CA ASP A 188 5.45 -0.65 8.70
C ASP A 188 4.10 -1.02 8.04
N TYR A 189 3.61 -0.21 7.09
CA TYR A 189 2.48 -0.55 6.23
C TYR A 189 2.57 0.04 4.81
N ILE A 190 1.97 -0.66 3.84
CA ILE A 190 1.58 -0.11 2.54
C ILE A 190 0.06 -0.13 2.42
N LEU A 191 -0.55 1.00 2.06
CA LEU A 191 -1.97 1.11 1.75
C LEU A 191 -2.14 1.35 0.26
N PHE A 192 -2.92 0.52 -0.40
CA PHE A 192 -3.30 0.72 -1.80
C PHE A 192 -4.65 1.41 -1.87
N ASP A 193 -4.64 2.70 -2.18
CA ASP A 193 -5.83 3.45 -2.60
C ASP A 193 -5.97 3.32 -4.12
N ALA A 194 -6.16 2.07 -4.55
CA ALA A 194 -6.22 1.64 -5.93
C ALA A 194 -7.00 0.32 -6.05
N CYS A 195 -7.74 0.16 -7.13
CA CYS A 195 -8.58 -1.02 -7.38
C CYS A 195 -7.75 -2.32 -7.44
N PHE A 196 -8.34 -3.40 -6.92
CA PHE A 196 -7.89 -4.79 -7.08
C PHE A 196 -6.52 -5.16 -6.49
N MET A 197 -5.88 -4.25 -5.75
CA MET A 197 -4.54 -4.48 -5.19
C MET A 197 -4.52 -5.50 -4.05
N GLY A 198 -5.69 -5.89 -3.53
CA GLY A 198 -5.89 -7.04 -2.63
C GLY A 198 -5.80 -8.39 -3.37
N SER A 199 -4.77 -8.55 -4.18
CA SER A 199 -4.45 -9.77 -4.94
C SER A 199 -3.26 -10.46 -4.29
N VAL A 200 -3.32 -11.79 -4.12
CA VAL A 200 -2.23 -12.54 -3.52
C VAL A 200 -0.95 -12.42 -4.33
N GLU A 201 -1.06 -12.31 -5.65
CA GLU A 201 0.06 -12.10 -6.55
C GLU A 201 0.78 -10.78 -6.29
N VAL A 202 0.01 -9.68 -6.20
CA VAL A 202 0.53 -8.34 -5.89
C VAL A 202 1.22 -8.34 -4.54
N LEU A 203 0.50 -8.77 -3.50
CA LEU A 203 1.02 -8.73 -2.13
C LEU A 203 2.22 -9.66 -1.95
N TYR A 204 2.25 -10.80 -2.63
CA TYR A 204 3.39 -11.71 -2.58
C TYR A 204 4.61 -11.17 -3.33
N GLU A 205 4.43 -10.52 -4.47
CA GLU A 205 5.54 -9.86 -5.19
C GLU A 205 6.17 -8.77 -4.31
N LEU A 206 5.35 -8.03 -3.57
CA LEU A 206 5.77 -6.92 -2.72
C LEU A 206 6.09 -7.32 -1.27
N ARG A 207 5.96 -8.59 -0.88
CA ARG A 207 5.95 -9.03 0.55
C ARG A 207 7.11 -8.56 1.41
N HIS A 208 8.26 -8.26 0.80
CA HIS A 208 9.45 -7.78 1.53
C HIS A 208 9.47 -6.26 1.74
N SER A 209 8.64 -5.50 1.02
CA SER A 209 8.61 -4.04 1.08
C SER A 209 7.72 -3.48 2.19
N ALA A 210 6.88 -4.29 2.83
CA ALA A 210 6.08 -3.87 3.97
C ALA A 210 5.88 -4.99 4.98
N ARG A 211 5.60 -4.64 6.23
CA ARG A 211 5.08 -5.60 7.23
C ARG A 211 3.59 -5.84 7.05
N TYR A 212 2.81 -4.80 6.79
CA TYR A 212 1.37 -4.91 6.60
C TYR A 212 0.91 -4.31 5.27
N PHE A 213 -0.12 -4.90 4.67
CA PHE A 213 -0.80 -4.36 3.50
C PHE A 213 -2.26 -4.07 3.80
N ILE A 214 -2.74 -2.90 3.41
CA ILE A 214 -4.17 -2.56 3.39
C ILE A 214 -4.58 -2.39 1.93
N ALA A 215 -5.54 -3.19 1.47
CA ALA A 215 -5.94 -3.19 0.07
C ALA A 215 -7.36 -3.70 -0.12
N SER A 216 -7.94 -3.46 -1.30
CA SER A 216 -9.24 -3.99 -1.72
C SER A 216 -9.04 -5.11 -2.76
N PRO A 217 -9.67 -6.29 -2.61
CA PRO A 217 -9.66 -7.32 -3.65
C PRO A 217 -10.55 -6.95 -4.86
N ALA A 218 -11.46 -5.98 -4.70
CA ALA A 218 -12.34 -5.47 -5.74
C ALA A 218 -12.00 -4.01 -6.09
N GLU A 219 -12.90 -3.30 -6.76
CA GLU A 219 -12.80 -1.86 -6.97
C GLU A 219 -12.76 -1.08 -5.63
N ILE A 220 -12.34 0.18 -5.73
CA ILE A 220 -12.52 1.21 -4.71
C ILE A 220 -13.30 2.35 -5.38
N LEU A 221 -14.20 3.01 -4.64
CA LEU A 221 -14.93 4.14 -5.19
C LEU A 221 -13.97 5.31 -5.46
N ALA A 222 -14.26 6.15 -6.45
CA ALA A 222 -13.34 7.23 -6.86
C ALA A 222 -12.99 8.22 -5.73
N ASP A 223 -13.84 8.33 -4.70
CA ASP A 223 -13.57 9.06 -3.46
C ASP A 223 -12.43 8.48 -2.60
N GLY A 224 -11.88 7.31 -2.95
CA GLY A 224 -10.70 6.74 -2.31
C GLY A 224 -10.90 6.27 -0.87
N PHE A 225 -9.83 6.31 -0.07
CA PHE A 225 -9.93 6.12 1.37
C PHE A 225 -10.33 7.44 2.07
N PRO A 226 -11.25 7.43 3.05
CA PRO A 226 -11.66 8.64 3.74
C PRO A 226 -10.61 9.10 4.76
N TYR A 227 -9.52 9.73 4.29
CA TYR A 227 -8.26 9.93 5.05
C TYR A 227 -8.44 10.54 6.43
N HIS A 228 -9.35 11.52 6.58
CA HIS A 228 -9.64 12.17 7.85
C HIS A 228 -10.20 11.23 8.93
N HIS A 229 -10.83 10.12 8.53
CA HIS A 229 -11.29 9.07 9.44
C HIS A 229 -10.21 8.02 9.76
N LEU A 230 -9.21 7.85 8.89
CA LEU A 230 -8.14 6.85 9.05
C LEU A 230 -6.92 7.38 9.78
N LEU A 231 -6.48 8.60 9.44
CA LEU A 231 -5.21 9.17 9.94
C LEU A 231 -5.08 9.17 11.47
N PRO A 232 -6.14 9.38 12.29
CA PRO A 232 -6.04 9.22 13.74
C PRO A 232 -5.53 7.85 14.22
N TYR A 233 -5.65 6.80 13.39
CA TYR A 233 -5.16 5.45 13.67
C TYR A 233 -3.80 5.14 13.02
N LEU A 234 -3.33 6.01 12.12
CA LEU A 234 -2.05 5.88 11.41
C LEU A 234 -0.96 6.81 11.98
N ILE A 235 -1.35 7.86 12.70
CA ILE A 235 -0.43 8.78 13.40
C ILE A 235 -0.11 8.28 14.82
N GLY A 236 1.13 8.46 15.27
CA GLY A 236 1.58 7.98 16.57
C GLY A 236 1.63 6.46 16.62
N LYS A 237 1.00 5.83 17.62
CA LYS A 237 0.98 4.36 17.69
C LYS A 237 0.01 3.80 16.63
N LEU A 238 0.55 3.05 15.67
CA LEU A 238 -0.24 2.38 14.63
C LEU A 238 -1.33 1.48 15.23
N GLN A 239 -2.55 1.65 14.74
CA GLN A 239 -3.72 0.84 15.02
C GLN A 239 -4.36 0.41 13.70
N LEU A 240 -3.64 -0.41 12.93
CA LEU A 240 -3.99 -0.74 11.55
C LEU A 240 -5.36 -1.43 11.45
N GLU A 241 -5.74 -2.30 12.38
CA GLU A 241 -7.08 -2.91 12.33
C GLU A 241 -8.18 -1.85 12.38
N LYS A 242 -8.02 -0.82 13.23
CA LYS A 242 -8.99 0.28 13.35
C LYS A 242 -8.99 1.18 12.13
N ALA A 243 -7.83 1.43 11.53
CA ALA A 243 -7.74 2.19 10.28
C ALA A 243 -8.49 1.47 9.14
N THR A 244 -8.27 0.16 9.01
CA THR A 244 -8.97 -0.69 8.04
C THR A 244 -10.47 -0.77 8.31
N GLU A 245 -10.88 -0.89 9.57
CA GLU A 245 -12.30 -0.87 9.94
C GLU A 245 -12.95 0.50 9.71
N ALA A 246 -12.23 1.61 9.88
CA ALA A 246 -12.75 2.96 9.63
C ALA A 246 -13.13 3.16 8.16
N TYR A 247 -12.32 2.65 7.22
CA TYR A 247 -12.67 2.62 5.79
C TYR A 247 -13.99 1.89 5.54
N TYR A 248 -14.11 0.67 6.07
CA TYR A 248 -15.33 -0.13 5.91
C TYR A 248 -16.55 0.57 6.52
N ASN A 249 -16.42 1.06 7.76
CA ASN A 249 -17.51 1.69 8.49
C ASN A 249 -18.04 2.93 7.76
N TYR A 250 -17.13 3.73 7.17
CA TYR A 250 -17.50 4.91 6.39
C TYR A 250 -18.41 4.56 5.22
N TYR A 251 -17.98 3.63 4.34
CA TYR A 251 -18.76 3.25 3.17
C TYR A 251 -20.00 2.44 3.52
N ASN A 252 -19.94 1.58 4.55
CA ASN A 252 -21.09 0.80 4.99
C ASN A 252 -22.22 1.69 5.57
N ALA A 253 -21.89 2.88 6.07
CA ALA A 253 -22.87 3.86 6.54
C ALA A 253 -23.55 4.66 5.42
N LEU A 254 -23.05 4.57 4.18
CA LEU A 254 -23.67 5.22 3.03
C LEU A 254 -24.85 4.39 2.50
N GLU A 255 -25.57 4.96 1.53
CA GLU A 255 -26.73 4.33 0.90
C GLU A 255 -26.53 4.12 -0.61
N GLY A 256 -27.35 3.23 -1.19
CA GLY A 256 -27.38 2.97 -2.62
C GLY A 256 -26.05 2.43 -3.15
N ALA A 257 -25.65 2.85 -4.35
CA ALA A 257 -24.40 2.41 -4.99
C ALA A 257 -23.14 2.83 -4.20
N ARG A 258 -23.24 3.85 -3.35
CA ARG A 258 -22.13 4.32 -2.50
C ARG A 258 -21.88 3.42 -1.29
N GLN A 259 -22.81 2.53 -0.94
CA GLN A 259 -22.61 1.50 0.08
C GLN A 259 -21.81 0.32 -0.48
N SER A 260 -20.60 0.60 -0.98
CA SER A 260 -19.73 -0.34 -1.68
C SER A 260 -18.33 -0.27 -1.11
N ALA A 261 -17.91 -1.32 -0.42
CA ALA A 261 -16.54 -1.46 0.09
C ALA A 261 -16.13 -2.92 0.20
N THR A 262 -14.87 -3.18 -0.13
CA THR A 262 -14.14 -4.39 0.26
C THR A 262 -12.77 -3.96 0.76
N VAL A 263 -12.30 -4.53 1.86
CA VAL A 263 -10.96 -4.22 2.36
C VAL A 263 -10.39 -5.39 3.16
N THR A 264 -9.08 -5.57 3.07
CA THR A 264 -8.31 -6.50 3.88
C THR A 264 -7.12 -5.81 4.54
N LEU A 265 -6.72 -6.32 5.71
CA LEU A 265 -5.42 -6.05 6.35
C LEU A 265 -4.62 -7.34 6.39
N VAL A 266 -3.51 -7.38 5.68
CA VAL A 266 -2.68 -8.58 5.50
C VAL A 266 -1.33 -8.42 6.20
N ASP A 267 -0.94 -9.43 6.97
CA ASP A 267 0.39 -9.56 7.57
C ASP A 267 1.33 -10.28 6.60
N SER A 268 2.31 -9.55 6.06
CA SER A 268 3.21 -10.06 5.02
C SER A 268 4.11 -11.19 5.52
N GLU A 269 4.36 -11.27 6.83
CA GLU A 269 5.19 -12.32 7.43
C GLU A 269 4.52 -13.70 7.34
N GLN A 270 3.20 -13.74 7.08
CA GLN A 270 2.44 -14.99 6.92
C GLN A 270 2.29 -15.43 5.45
N LEU A 271 2.72 -14.61 4.48
CA LEU A 271 2.60 -14.93 3.05
C LEU A 271 3.45 -16.14 2.64
N GLU A 272 4.62 -16.34 3.25
CA GLU A 272 5.47 -17.52 2.99
C GLU A 272 4.85 -18.82 3.54
N ALA A 273 4.12 -18.74 4.67
CA ALA A 273 3.37 -19.87 5.21
C ALA A 273 2.20 -20.23 4.30
N LEU A 274 1.46 -19.23 3.79
CA LEU A 274 0.42 -19.44 2.78
C LEU A 274 1.01 -20.07 1.51
N ALA A 275 2.12 -19.55 0.98
CA ALA A 275 2.76 -20.08 -0.21
C ALA A 275 3.20 -21.54 -0.03
N SER A 276 3.74 -21.87 1.15
CA SER A 276 4.14 -23.23 1.51
C SER A 276 2.95 -24.19 1.59
N PHE A 277 1.79 -23.71 2.06
CA PHE A 277 0.53 -24.46 2.02
C PHE A 277 0.07 -24.70 0.57
N CYS A 278 -0.01 -23.63 -0.23
CA CYS A 278 -0.43 -23.69 -1.63
C CYS A 278 0.42 -24.63 -2.48
N LYS A 279 1.73 -24.71 -2.20
CA LYS A 279 2.67 -25.60 -2.89
C LYS A 279 2.38 -27.09 -2.69
N GLN A 280 1.69 -27.45 -1.61
CA GLN A 280 1.33 -28.83 -1.30
C GLN A 280 0.01 -29.25 -1.96
N LEU A 281 -0.74 -28.30 -2.52
CA LEU A 281 -2.02 -28.59 -3.12
C LEU A 281 -1.84 -29.32 -4.45
N ASN A 282 -2.62 -30.39 -4.61
CA ASN A 282 -2.78 -31.00 -5.92
C ASN A 282 -3.63 -30.06 -6.77
N THR A 283 -3.23 -29.95 -8.01
CA THR A 283 -3.90 -29.05 -8.93
C THR A 283 -5.13 -29.73 -9.48
N SER A 284 -6.21 -28.97 -9.54
CA SER A 284 -7.52 -29.52 -9.89
C SER A 284 -8.32 -28.52 -10.70
N GLU A 285 -9.20 -29.06 -11.53
CA GLU A 285 -10.23 -28.27 -12.18
C GLU A 285 -11.34 -27.93 -11.18
N LEU A 286 -11.66 -26.64 -11.05
CA LEU A 286 -12.77 -26.13 -10.25
C LEU A 286 -13.94 -25.75 -11.14
N SER A 287 -15.15 -25.84 -10.58
CA SER A 287 -16.34 -25.27 -11.21
C SER A 287 -16.39 -23.76 -10.92
N LEU A 288 -16.56 -22.93 -11.95
CA LEU A 288 -16.72 -21.48 -11.75
C LEU A 288 -18.08 -21.07 -11.21
N ALA A 289 -19.08 -21.95 -11.30
CA ALA A 289 -20.49 -21.55 -11.19
C ALA A 289 -20.85 -20.82 -9.89
N HIS A 290 -20.08 -21.07 -8.82
CA HIS A 290 -20.33 -20.54 -7.48
C HIS A 290 -19.09 -19.87 -6.85
N LEU A 291 -17.97 -19.77 -7.57
CA LEU A 291 -16.79 -19.05 -7.08
C LEU A 291 -17.05 -17.55 -7.12
N GLN A 292 -16.82 -16.87 -6.01
CA GLN A 292 -16.87 -15.41 -5.96
C GLN A 292 -15.82 -14.83 -6.89
N GLN A 293 -16.25 -13.89 -7.72
CA GLN A 293 -15.38 -13.07 -8.56
C GLN A 293 -15.43 -11.62 -8.11
N TYR A 294 -14.30 -10.96 -8.25
CA TYR A 294 -14.15 -9.52 -7.96
C TYR A 294 -14.13 -8.68 -9.24
N SER A 295 -13.77 -9.27 -10.38
CA SER A 295 -13.91 -8.65 -11.70
C SER A 295 -15.37 -8.62 -12.15
N ARG A 296 -15.77 -7.57 -12.88
CA ARG A 296 -17.11 -7.48 -13.47
C ARG A 296 -17.25 -8.46 -14.63
N ASN A 297 -18.49 -8.57 -15.15
CA ASN A 297 -18.82 -9.19 -16.44
C ASN A 297 -18.25 -10.61 -16.68
N ASN A 298 -17.95 -11.36 -15.61
CA ASN A 298 -17.38 -12.70 -15.67
C ASN A 298 -16.07 -12.77 -16.49
N GLU A 299 -15.21 -11.75 -16.33
CA GLU A 299 -13.90 -11.66 -16.98
C GLU A 299 -12.91 -12.74 -16.50
N LYS A 300 -13.15 -13.35 -15.34
CA LYS A 300 -12.40 -14.48 -14.79
C LYS A 300 -10.93 -14.15 -14.49
N TYR A 301 -10.64 -12.92 -14.10
CA TYR A 301 -9.30 -12.52 -13.66
C TYR A 301 -9.06 -12.72 -12.17
N LEU A 302 -10.06 -12.42 -11.33
CA LEU A 302 -9.89 -12.32 -9.89
C LEU A 302 -10.99 -13.10 -9.16
N PHE A 303 -10.60 -14.22 -8.55
CA PHE A 303 -11.47 -15.08 -7.76
C PHE A 303 -11.13 -14.99 -6.28
N ASP A 304 -12.08 -15.27 -5.39
CA ASP A 304 -11.79 -15.33 -3.95
C ASP A 304 -10.84 -16.48 -3.61
N LEU A 305 -9.67 -16.13 -3.08
CA LEU A 305 -8.61 -17.09 -2.79
C LEU A 305 -9.01 -18.05 -1.67
N LYS A 306 -9.67 -17.57 -0.60
CA LYS A 306 -10.00 -18.44 0.52
C LYS A 306 -11.02 -19.49 0.11
N GLN A 307 -12.01 -19.10 -0.68
CA GLN A 307 -12.99 -20.02 -1.24
C GLN A 307 -12.30 -21.08 -2.11
N VAL A 308 -11.42 -20.65 -3.03
CA VAL A 308 -10.64 -21.57 -3.89
C VAL A 308 -9.83 -22.56 -3.04
N LEU A 309 -9.15 -22.10 -2.00
CA LEU A 309 -8.34 -22.95 -1.12
C LEU A 309 -9.22 -23.92 -0.32
N SER A 310 -10.38 -23.47 0.16
CA SER A 310 -11.32 -24.32 0.91
C SER A 310 -11.90 -25.44 0.03
N GLU A 311 -12.07 -25.18 -1.26
CA GLU A 311 -12.59 -26.16 -2.23
C GLU A 311 -11.51 -27.03 -2.87
N SER A 312 -10.23 -26.73 -2.66
CA SER A 312 -9.09 -27.46 -3.23
C SER A 312 -8.92 -28.91 -2.74
N LYS A 313 -9.79 -29.39 -1.85
CA LYS A 313 -9.72 -30.71 -1.20
C LYS A 313 -8.39 -30.96 -0.48
N ALA A 314 -7.75 -29.90 0.01
CA ALA A 314 -6.56 -30.00 0.84
C ALA A 314 -6.81 -30.90 2.06
N SER A 315 -5.79 -31.68 2.46
CA SER A 315 -5.86 -32.51 3.67
C SER A 315 -5.75 -31.69 4.97
N VAL A 316 -5.28 -30.45 4.85
CA VAL A 316 -5.06 -29.51 5.96
C VAL A 316 -6.01 -28.31 5.78
N ALA A 317 -6.64 -27.88 6.88
CA ALA A 317 -7.52 -26.73 6.90
C ALA A 317 -6.74 -25.42 6.71
N ILE A 318 -7.26 -24.51 5.90
CA ILE A 318 -6.63 -23.21 5.60
C ILE A 318 -6.86 -22.19 6.72
N GLU A 319 -7.92 -22.35 7.51
CA GLU A 319 -8.39 -21.39 8.51
C GLU A 319 -7.31 -20.92 9.50
N PRO A 320 -6.45 -21.78 10.08
CA PRO A 320 -5.43 -21.33 11.02
C PRO A 320 -4.39 -20.41 10.39
N ILE A 321 -4.01 -20.67 9.13
CA ILE A 321 -3.09 -19.82 8.36
C ILE A 321 -3.79 -18.51 8.03
N TRP A 322 -5.05 -18.61 7.59
CA TRP A 322 -5.83 -17.46 7.16
C TRP A 322 -6.06 -16.44 8.29
N LEU A 323 -6.36 -16.90 9.51
CA LEU A 323 -6.54 -16.03 10.69
C LEU A 323 -5.25 -15.28 11.07
N GLN A 324 -4.08 -15.82 10.74
CA GLN A 324 -2.82 -15.13 10.97
C GLN A 324 -2.52 -14.15 9.83
N LEU A 325 -2.82 -14.54 8.59
CA LEU A 325 -2.56 -13.75 7.39
C LEU A 325 -3.47 -12.52 7.31
N CYS A 326 -4.78 -12.70 7.32
CA CYS A 326 -5.76 -11.64 7.14
C CYS A 326 -6.30 -11.20 8.50
N LYS A 327 -5.72 -10.13 9.05
CA LYS A 327 -6.07 -9.60 10.39
C LYS A 327 -7.45 -8.93 10.38
N VAL A 328 -7.83 -8.33 9.26
CA VAL A 328 -9.16 -7.74 9.04
C VAL A 328 -9.63 -8.13 7.65
N GLU A 329 -10.88 -8.57 7.55
CA GLU A 329 -11.62 -8.75 6.30
C GLU A 329 -12.99 -8.10 6.49
N ARG A 330 -13.31 -7.13 5.64
CA ARG A 330 -14.60 -6.45 5.68
C ARG A 330 -15.10 -6.20 4.27
N HIS A 331 -16.41 -6.35 4.11
CA HIS A 331 -17.08 -6.00 2.87
C HIS A 331 -18.55 -5.63 3.12
N THR A 332 -19.08 -4.80 2.25
CA THR A 332 -20.54 -4.58 2.15
C THR A 332 -21.20 -5.80 1.47
N PRO A 333 -22.53 -5.98 1.56
CA PRO A 333 -23.21 -7.10 0.91
C PRO A 333 -23.06 -7.15 -0.62
N ARG A 334 -22.73 -6.01 -1.22
CA ARG A 334 -22.45 -5.83 -2.65
C ARG A 334 -21.39 -4.77 -2.83
N PHE A 335 -20.66 -4.87 -3.93
CA PHE A 335 -19.89 -3.75 -4.48
C PHE A 335 -20.48 -3.44 -5.84
N ALA A 336 -21.06 -2.24 -6.00
CA ALA A 336 -21.77 -1.89 -7.22
C ALA A 336 -22.82 -2.97 -7.61
N ASN A 337 -22.65 -3.60 -8.78
CA ASN A 337 -23.52 -4.68 -9.28
C ASN A 337 -23.02 -6.10 -8.93
N ILE A 338 -21.92 -6.25 -8.21
CA ILE A 338 -21.36 -7.53 -7.78
C ILE A 338 -21.90 -7.88 -6.39
N ALA A 339 -22.59 -9.01 -6.26
CA ALA A 339 -22.93 -9.57 -4.95
C ALA A 339 -21.69 -10.17 -4.30
N LEU A 340 -21.45 -9.87 -3.03
CA LEU A 340 -20.29 -10.32 -2.26
C LEU A 340 -20.73 -11.38 -1.24
N THR A 341 -20.79 -12.62 -1.70
CA THR A 341 -21.26 -13.77 -0.92
C THR A 341 -20.12 -14.56 -0.27
N HIS A 342 -18.95 -14.59 -0.93
CA HIS A 342 -17.71 -15.18 -0.40
C HIS A 342 -16.57 -14.19 -0.60
N CYS A 343 -16.60 -13.06 0.11
CA CYS A 343 -15.54 -12.06 0.04
C CYS A 343 -14.63 -12.19 1.27
N ASN A 344 -13.48 -12.81 1.07
CA ASN A 344 -12.50 -13.12 2.11
C ASN A 344 -11.22 -12.29 2.01
N GLY A 345 -11.29 -11.15 1.34
CA GLY A 345 -10.26 -10.11 1.38
C GLY A 345 -9.12 -10.27 0.38
N LEU A 346 -8.86 -11.47 -0.15
CA LEU A 346 -7.80 -11.69 -1.14
C LEU A 346 -8.31 -12.36 -2.41
N SER A 347 -7.89 -11.81 -3.55
CA SER A 347 -8.13 -12.39 -4.86
C SER A 347 -6.96 -13.26 -5.33
N VAL A 348 -7.24 -14.15 -6.28
CA VAL A 348 -6.27 -14.99 -6.99
C VAL A 348 -6.73 -15.23 -8.42
N TYR A 349 -5.77 -15.41 -9.32
CA TYR A 349 -6.05 -15.83 -10.70
C TYR A 349 -6.20 -17.35 -10.84
N LEU A 350 -7.15 -17.75 -11.68
CA LEU A 350 -7.31 -19.13 -12.11
C LEU A 350 -7.02 -19.25 -13.61
N PHE A 351 -6.32 -20.33 -14.00
CA PHE A 351 -5.85 -20.51 -15.37
C PHE A 351 -7.03 -20.74 -16.31
N GLY A 352 -7.18 -19.83 -17.27
CA GLY A 352 -8.12 -19.94 -18.38
C GLY A 352 -7.47 -20.39 -19.69
N LYS A 353 -8.17 -20.15 -20.80
CA LYS A 353 -7.70 -20.45 -22.17
C LYS A 353 -6.69 -19.44 -22.73
N ASN A 354 -6.44 -18.34 -22.03
CA ASN A 354 -5.52 -17.29 -22.48
C ASN A 354 -4.07 -17.67 -22.18
N GLU A 355 -3.41 -18.34 -23.12
CA GLU A 355 -2.03 -18.82 -22.94
C GLU A 355 -1.02 -17.70 -22.71
N THR A 356 -1.17 -16.56 -23.38
CA THR A 356 -0.29 -15.39 -23.22
C THR A 356 -0.33 -14.89 -21.78
N LEU A 357 -1.54 -14.69 -21.24
CA LEU A 357 -1.71 -14.24 -19.85
C LEU A 357 -1.18 -15.28 -18.86
N ASN A 358 -1.49 -16.56 -19.07
CA ASN A 358 -0.98 -17.65 -18.25
C ASN A 358 0.56 -17.66 -18.24
N ASN A 359 1.21 -17.41 -19.38
CA ASN A 359 2.67 -17.38 -19.47
C ASN A 359 3.29 -16.15 -18.80
N TYR A 360 2.60 -15.00 -18.79
CA TYR A 360 3.00 -13.87 -17.96
C TYR A 360 2.87 -14.21 -16.46
N TYR A 361 1.72 -14.75 -16.04
CA TYR A 361 1.47 -15.13 -14.64
C TYR A 361 2.54 -16.07 -14.08
N LYS A 362 3.03 -17.02 -14.91
CA LYS A 362 4.10 -17.95 -14.53
C LYS A 362 5.42 -17.27 -14.16
N GLN A 363 5.61 -16.01 -14.55
CA GLN A 363 6.78 -15.20 -14.24
C GLN A 363 6.64 -14.48 -12.90
N LEU A 364 5.47 -14.43 -12.27
CA LEU A 364 5.32 -13.80 -10.95
C LEU A 364 5.93 -14.66 -9.84
N SER A 365 6.45 -14.02 -8.80
CA SER A 365 7.07 -14.68 -7.65
C SER A 365 6.11 -15.64 -6.95
N TRP A 366 4.82 -15.30 -6.91
CA TRP A 366 3.77 -16.16 -6.36
C TRP A 366 3.73 -17.52 -7.07
N TYR A 367 3.56 -17.53 -8.40
CA TYR A 367 3.54 -18.78 -9.17
C TYR A 367 4.88 -19.51 -9.12
N ARG A 368 6.00 -18.78 -9.26
CA ARG A 368 7.34 -19.40 -9.21
C ARG A 368 7.58 -20.17 -7.92
N THR A 369 7.05 -19.67 -6.80
CA THR A 369 7.20 -20.31 -5.48
C THR A 369 6.21 -21.45 -5.27
N THR A 370 4.93 -21.21 -5.57
CA THR A 370 3.84 -22.11 -5.21
C THR A 370 3.55 -23.17 -6.26
N ARG A 371 3.82 -22.88 -7.54
CA ARG A 371 3.28 -23.61 -8.70
C ARG A 371 1.74 -23.72 -8.66
N PHE A 372 1.09 -22.80 -7.94
CA PHE A 372 -0.35 -22.74 -7.78
C PHE A 372 -1.01 -22.64 -9.15
N HIS A 373 -1.71 -23.70 -9.54
CA HIS A 373 -2.45 -23.74 -10.79
C HIS A 373 -3.78 -24.46 -10.57
N PHE A 374 -4.85 -23.68 -10.46
CA PHE A 374 -6.20 -24.19 -10.59
C PHE A 374 -6.73 -23.70 -11.92
N SER A 375 -7.30 -24.60 -12.70
CA SER A 375 -8.00 -24.27 -13.93
C SER A 375 -9.49 -24.41 -13.73
N TYR A 376 -10.26 -23.93 -14.69
CA TYR A 376 -11.70 -24.07 -14.68
C TYR A 376 -12.23 -24.70 -15.96
N LYS A 377 -13.39 -25.38 -15.86
CA LYS A 377 -14.13 -25.92 -17.01
C LYS A 377 -14.99 -24.88 -17.71
#